data_AF-A0AAW7XEN2-F1
#
_entry.id   AF-A0AAW7XEN2-F1
#
_cell.length_a   1.000
_cell.length_b   1.000
_cell.length_c   1.000
_cell.angle_alpha   90.00
_cell.angle_beta   90.00
_cell.angle_gamma   90.00
#
_symmetry.space_group_name_H-M   'P 1'
#
loop_
_entity.id
_entity.type
_entity.pdbx_description
1 polymer ?
#
loop_
_entity_poly.entity_id
_entity_poly.type
_entity_poly.pdbx_seq_one_letter_code
_entity_poly.pdbx_strand_id
1 'polypeptide(L)'
;MNPNIPIPTDSVHKFYAGFGLVVFIASLIAAVYVQNSTNEKIMKWFDDSAQIEKLEKKTDVDRVQLKRIDELINITKKDKKTFLYFLISSAFFGLFVAGWGFQAWEKKVQPQIDKKMELELELLELEIESKKRSNKQLQRSRFARR
;
A
#
# COMPACT_ATOMS: atom_id res chain seq x y z
N MET A 1 -29.41 -7.62 23.46
CA MET A 1 -28.33 -7.05 22.63
C MET A 1 -27.28 -8.12 22.46
N ASN A 2 -27.09 -8.64 21.24
CA ASN A 2 -26.18 -9.74 20.94
C ASN A 2 -24.74 -9.17 20.83
N PRO A 3 -23.80 -9.51 21.74
CA PRO A 3 -22.46 -8.91 21.73
C PRO A 3 -21.41 -9.78 21.01
N ASN A 4 -21.81 -10.87 20.35
CA ASN A 4 -20.90 -11.73 19.58
C ASN A 4 -21.13 -11.57 18.07
N ILE A 5 -21.03 -10.34 17.56
CA ILE A 5 -20.66 -10.19 16.15
C ILE A 5 -19.16 -10.48 16.14
N PRO A 6 -18.69 -11.64 15.64
CA PRO A 6 -17.27 -11.82 15.44
C PRO A 6 -16.84 -10.72 14.49
N ILE A 7 -16.09 -9.75 15.00
CA ILE A 7 -15.41 -8.76 14.18
C ILE A 7 -14.63 -9.62 13.18
N PRO A 8 -14.87 -9.50 11.86
CA PRO A 8 -14.18 -10.33 10.90
C PRO A 8 -12.69 -10.13 11.14
N THR A 9 -12.05 -11.16 11.69
CA THR A 9 -10.62 -11.15 11.99
C THR A 9 -9.95 -11.12 10.63
N ASP A 10 -9.65 -9.91 10.17
CA ASP A 10 -9.11 -9.72 8.84
C ASP A 10 -7.81 -10.52 8.77
N SER A 11 -7.74 -11.46 7.83
CA SER A 11 -6.68 -12.45 7.86
C SER A 11 -5.33 -11.74 7.79
N VAL A 12 -4.38 -12.12 8.65
CA VAL A 12 -3.02 -11.53 8.69
C VAL A 12 -2.35 -11.54 7.30
N HIS A 13 -2.74 -12.49 6.44
CA HIS A 13 -2.32 -12.63 5.06
C HIS A 13 -2.76 -11.46 4.16
N LYS A 14 -4.02 -11.00 4.30
CA LYS A 14 -4.52 -9.79 3.62
C LYS A 14 -3.82 -8.53 4.12
N PHE A 15 -3.53 -8.47 5.42
CA PHE A 15 -2.75 -7.37 5.98
C PHE A 15 -1.35 -7.30 5.35
N TYR A 16 -0.63 -8.43 5.24
CA TYR A 16 0.67 -8.45 4.57
C TYR A 16 0.57 -8.08 3.09
N ALA A 17 -0.46 -8.57 2.39
CA ALA A 17 -0.71 -8.21 1.00
C ALA A 17 -0.88 -6.68 0.83
N GLY A 18 -1.75 -6.08 1.64
CA GLY A 18 -2.01 -4.64 1.62
C GLY A 18 -0.82 -3.80 2.09
N PHE A 19 -0.17 -4.20 3.18
CA PHE A 19 1.00 -3.51 3.72
C PHE A 19 2.15 -3.49 2.70
N GLY A 20 2.45 -4.63 2.08
CA GLY A 20 3.48 -4.71 1.04
C GLY A 20 3.17 -3.80 -0.16
N LEU A 21 1.89 -3.75 -0.57
CA LEU A 21 1.45 -2.86 -1.65
C LEU A 21 1.59 -1.38 -1.28
N VAL A 22 1.25 -1.01 -0.04
CA VAL A 22 1.43 0.36 0.48
C VAL A 22 2.91 0.74 0.48
N VAL A 23 3.80 -0.14 0.97
CA VAL A 23 5.25 0.08 0.95
C VAL A 23 5.76 0.27 -0.48
N PHE A 24 5.28 -0.54 -1.42
CA PHE A 24 5.64 -0.42 -2.84
C PHE A 24 5.22 0.94 -3.42
N ILE A 25 3.95 1.32 -3.26
CA ILE A 25 3.42 2.60 -3.78
C ILE A 25 4.13 3.79 -3.12
N ALA A 26 4.32 3.74 -1.80
CA ALA A 26 5.02 4.77 -1.06
C ALA A 26 6.47 4.93 -1.55
N SER A 27 7.15 3.82 -1.87
CA SER A 27 8.52 3.84 -2.41
C SER A 27 8.57 4.49 -3.80
N LEU A 28 7.56 4.26 -4.66
CA LEU A 28 7.46 4.93 -5.97
C LEU A 28 7.23 6.44 -5.83
N ILE A 29 6.30 6.85 -4.97
CA ILE A 29 6.02 8.26 -4.71
C ILE A 29 7.26 8.96 -4.15
N ALA A 30 7.92 8.34 -3.17
CA ALA A 30 9.15 8.86 -2.59
C ALA A 30 10.28 8.97 -3.63
N ALA A 31 10.38 8.05 -4.58
CA ALA A 31 11.39 8.11 -5.64
C ALA A 31 11.18 9.33 -6.56
N VAL A 32 9.92 9.60 -6.95
CA VAL A 32 9.56 10.80 -7.72
C VAL A 32 9.86 12.07 -6.90
N TYR A 33 9.52 12.08 -5.62
CA TYR A 33 9.80 13.21 -4.74
C TYR A 33 11.30 13.49 -4.60
N VAL A 34 12.12 12.47 -4.35
CA VAL A 34 13.58 12.60 -4.25
C VAL A 34 14.17 13.11 -5.56
N GLN A 35 13.67 12.64 -6.71
CA GLN A 35 14.08 13.10 -8.02
C GLN A 35 13.80 14.59 -8.22
N ASN A 36 12.58 15.03 -7.93
CA ASN A 36 12.17 16.43 -8.09
C ASN A 36 12.93 17.36 -7.11
N SER A 37 12.97 17.01 -5.83
CA SER A 37 13.68 17.80 -4.81
C SER A 37 15.18 17.91 -5.10
N THR A 38 15.81 16.86 -5.62
CA THR A 38 17.22 16.91 -6.03
C THR A 38 17.42 17.83 -7.22
N ASN A 39 16.54 17.75 -8.23
CA ASN A 39 16.63 18.60 -9.41
C ASN A 39 16.48 20.08 -9.06
N GLU A 40 15.51 20.43 -8.20
CA GLU A 40 15.32 21.81 -7.72
C GLU A 40 16.56 22.35 -7.00
N LYS A 41 17.15 21.57 -6.10
CA LYS A 41 18.38 21.96 -5.38
C LYS A 41 19.56 22.16 -6.32
N ILE A 42 19.76 21.22 -7.26
CA ILE A 42 20.86 21.29 -8.22
C ILE A 42 20.68 22.50 -9.14
N MET A 43 19.47 22.77 -9.64
CA MET A 43 19.22 23.96 -10.48
C MET A 43 19.52 25.24 -9.71
N LYS A 44 19.02 25.37 -8.47
CA LYS A 44 19.29 26.54 -7.64
C LYS A 44 20.78 26.79 -7.46
N TRP A 45 21.54 25.75 -7.10
CA TRP A 45 22.99 25.88 -6.92
C TRP A 45 23.73 26.15 -8.23
N PHE A 46 23.24 25.61 -9.34
CA PHE A 46 23.77 25.92 -10.66
C PHE A 46 23.58 27.41 -10.99
N ASP A 47 22.38 27.96 -10.76
CA ASP A 47 22.09 29.38 -10.94
C ASP A 47 22.96 30.26 -10.04
N ASP A 48 23.12 29.89 -8.76
CA ASP A 48 23.99 30.59 -7.80
C ASP A 48 25.45 30.58 -8.28
N SER A 49 25.96 29.43 -8.76
CA SER A 49 27.32 29.34 -9.30
C SER A 49 27.51 30.18 -10.57
N ALA A 50 26.53 30.17 -11.47
CA ALA A 50 26.57 30.94 -12.71
C ALA A 50 26.57 32.45 -12.46
N GLN A 51 25.91 32.93 -11.41
CA GLN A 51 25.96 34.33 -11.01
C GLN A 51 27.36 34.74 -10.55
N ILE A 52 28.01 33.90 -9.73
CA ILE A 52 29.38 34.14 -9.25
C ILE A 52 30.39 34.05 -10.41
N GLU A 53 30.15 33.14 -11.36
CA GLU A 53 31.04 32.97 -12.51
C GLU A 53 31.05 34.16 -13.47
N LYS A 54 29.94 34.91 -13.57
CA LYS A 54 29.81 36.11 -14.41
C LYS A 54 30.55 37.34 -13.86
N LEU A 55 31.07 37.29 -12.64
CA LEU A 55 31.83 38.40 -12.06
C LEU A 55 33.18 38.56 -12.76
N GLU A 56 33.49 39.75 -13.28
CA GLU A 56 34.75 40.06 -13.98
C GLU A 56 36.00 39.87 -13.09
N LYS A 57 35.87 40.12 -11.78
CA LYS A 57 36.91 39.85 -10.78
C LYS A 57 36.33 39.03 -9.63
N LYS A 58 36.83 37.81 -9.48
CA LYS A 58 36.45 36.88 -8.40
C LYS A 58 37.33 37.11 -7.17
N THR A 59 36.72 37.44 -6.04
CA THR A 59 37.36 37.52 -4.73
C THR A 59 37.69 36.12 -4.22
N ASP A 60 38.60 35.98 -3.25
CA ASP A 60 38.87 34.69 -2.60
C ASP A 60 37.61 34.08 -1.95
N VAL A 61 36.73 34.93 -1.42
CA VAL A 61 35.42 34.53 -0.88
C VAL A 61 34.55 33.87 -1.97
N ASP A 62 34.51 34.44 -3.17
CA ASP A 62 33.73 33.93 -4.31
C ASP A 62 34.26 32.57 -4.78
N ARG A 63 35.59 32.39 -4.78
CA ARG A 63 36.22 31.11 -5.12
C ARG A 63 35.91 30.02 -4.09
N VAL A 64 35.88 30.37 -2.81
CA VAL A 64 35.49 29.43 -1.74
C VAL A 64 34.01 29.07 -1.84
N GLN A 65 33.14 30.02 -2.17
CA GLN A 65 31.72 29.76 -2.39
C GLN A 65 31.48 28.81 -3.58
N LEU A 66 32.16 29.01 -4.71
CA LEU A 66 32.07 28.10 -5.86
C LEU A 66 32.47 26.67 -5.48
N LYS A 67 33.59 26.48 -4.79
CA LYS A 67 34.02 25.16 -4.31
C LYS A 67 32.98 24.51 -3.39
N ARG A 68 32.37 25.30 -2.50
CA ARG A 68 31.31 24.80 -1.61
C ARG A 68 30.09 24.36 -2.41
N ILE A 69 29.68 25.14 -3.41
CA ILE A 69 28.54 24.80 -4.28
C ILE A 69 28.81 23.49 -5.04
N ASP A 70 30.01 23.32 -5.61
CA ASP A 70 30.40 22.09 -6.29
C ASP A 70 30.35 20.88 -5.35
N GLU A 71 30.82 21.05 -4.12
CA GLU A 71 30.79 20.00 -3.10
C GLU A 71 29.35 19.64 -2.70
N LEU A 72 28.46 20.63 -2.53
CA LEU A 72 27.04 20.41 -2.24
C LEU A 72 26.33 19.66 -3.37
N ILE A 73 26.62 20.00 -4.63
CA ILE A 73 26.10 19.29 -5.81
C ILE A 73 26.58 17.82 -5.78
N ASN A 74 27.86 17.59 -5.50
CA ASN A 74 28.43 16.25 -5.45
C ASN A 74 27.84 15.40 -4.31
N ILE A 75 27.69 15.98 -3.11
CA ILE A 75 27.03 15.31 -1.97
C ILE A 75 25.60 14.96 -2.34
N THR A 76 24.84 15.91 -2.89
CA THR A 76 23.42 15.69 -3.23
C THR A 76 23.23 14.64 -4.32
N LYS A 77 24.13 14.58 -5.31
CA LYS A 77 24.12 13.51 -6.32
C LYS A 77 24.39 12.14 -5.70
N LYS A 78 25.34 12.05 -4.75
CA LYS A 78 25.63 10.80 -4.02
C LYS A 78 24.44 10.38 -3.16
N ASP A 79 23.88 11.31 -2.38
CA ASP A 79 22.74 11.06 -1.51
C ASP A 79 21.54 10.56 -2.31
N LYS A 80 21.20 11.24 -3.42
CA LYS A 80 20.15 10.79 -4.34
C LYS A 80 20.35 9.34 -4.77
N LYS A 81 21.58 8.97 -5.16
CA LYS A 81 21.88 7.60 -5.60
C LYS A 81 21.66 6.60 -4.47
N THR A 82 22.13 6.90 -3.26
CA THR A 82 21.93 6.08 -2.06
C THR A 82 20.44 5.94 -1.70
N PHE A 83 19.69 7.05 -1.71
CA PHE A 83 18.25 7.03 -1.46
C PHE A 83 17.50 6.21 -2.52
N LEU A 84 17.84 6.35 -3.81
CA LEU A 84 17.22 5.56 -4.86
C LEU A 84 17.50 4.06 -4.69
N TYR A 85 18.72 3.65 -4.33
CA TYR A 85 18.99 2.23 -4.03
C TYR A 85 18.15 1.72 -2.88
N PHE A 86 18.02 2.50 -1.80
CA PHE A 86 17.18 2.14 -0.66
C PHE A 86 15.70 2.03 -1.05
N LEU A 87 15.18 2.98 -1.83
CA LEU A 87 13.80 2.98 -2.30
C LEU A 87 13.51 1.82 -3.25
N ILE A 88 14.45 1.48 -4.14
CA ILE A 88 14.33 0.31 -5.01
C ILE A 88 14.29 -0.97 -4.17
N SER A 89 15.20 -1.11 -3.20
CA SER A 89 15.20 -2.26 -2.28
C SER A 89 13.89 -2.36 -1.49
N SER A 90 13.38 -1.24 -0.99
CA SER A 90 12.10 -1.14 -0.28
C SER A 90 10.92 -1.53 -1.20
N ALA A 91 10.93 -1.09 -2.46
CA ALA A 91 9.90 -1.44 -3.44
C ALA A 91 9.89 -2.95 -3.73
N PHE A 92 11.05 -3.56 -3.95
CA PHE A 92 11.16 -5.01 -4.13
C PHE A 92 10.71 -5.79 -2.89
N PHE A 93 11.10 -5.32 -1.71
CA PHE A 93 10.64 -5.90 -0.45
C PHE A 93 9.11 -5.80 -0.30
N GLY A 94 8.53 -4.64 -0.62
CA GLY A 94 7.08 -4.44 -0.62
C GLY A 94 6.36 -5.39 -1.57
N LEU A 95 6.84 -5.55 -2.81
CA LEU A 95 6.29 -6.52 -3.77
C LEU A 95 6.42 -7.95 -3.29
N PHE A 96 7.55 -8.31 -2.69
CA PHE A 96 7.77 -9.65 -2.15
C PHE A 96 6.78 -9.98 -1.03
N VAL A 97 6.63 -9.07 -0.05
CA VAL A 97 5.67 -9.23 1.05
C VAL A 97 4.24 -9.25 0.52
N ALA A 98 3.92 -8.39 -0.45
CA ALA A 98 2.59 -8.34 -1.05
C ALA A 98 2.24 -9.65 -1.75
N GLY A 99 3.14 -10.15 -2.61
CA GLY A 99 2.97 -11.40 -3.35
C GLY A 99 2.89 -12.60 -2.42
N TRP A 100 3.72 -12.65 -1.38
CA TRP A 100 3.67 -13.72 -0.39
C TRP A 100 2.37 -13.69 0.42
N GLY A 101 1.93 -12.52 0.87
CA GLY A 101 0.66 -12.33 1.57
C GLY A 101 -0.53 -12.78 0.73
N PHE A 102 -0.56 -12.38 -0.55
CA PHE A 102 -1.62 -12.76 -1.49
C PHE A 102 -1.63 -14.27 -1.76
N GLN A 103 -0.48 -14.86 -2.09
CA GLN A 103 -0.37 -16.29 -2.36
C GLN A 103 -0.80 -17.14 -1.16
N ALA A 104 -0.40 -16.74 0.05
CA ALA A 104 -0.74 -17.47 1.26
C ALA A 104 -2.22 -17.25 1.65
N TRP A 105 -2.79 -16.09 1.36
CA TRP A 105 -4.23 -15.85 1.49
C TRP A 105 -5.05 -16.75 0.55
N GLU A 106 -4.72 -16.74 -0.74
CA GLU A 106 -5.41 -17.51 -1.78
C GLU A 106 -5.36 -19.02 -1.49
N LYS A 107 -4.22 -19.55 -1.03
CA LYS A 107 -4.07 -20.99 -0.81
C LYS A 107 -4.64 -21.50 0.51
N LYS A 108 -4.67 -20.68 1.56
CA LYS A 108 -5.05 -21.14 2.92
C LYS A 108 -6.38 -20.57 3.40
N VAL A 109 -6.60 -19.28 3.18
CA VAL A 109 -7.74 -18.57 3.75
C VAL A 109 -8.95 -18.66 2.82
N GLN A 110 -8.74 -18.45 1.52
CA GLN A 110 -9.83 -18.46 0.55
C GLN A 110 -10.63 -19.78 0.55
N PRO A 111 -10.02 -20.98 0.54
CA PRO A 111 -10.78 -22.23 0.53
C PRO A 111 -11.61 -22.44 1.81
N GLN A 112 -11.13 -21.92 2.95
CA GLN A 112 -11.86 -21.99 4.22
C GLN A 112 -13.08 -21.06 4.22
N ILE A 113 -12.93 -19.86 3.64
CA ILE A 113 -14.02 -18.91 3.47
C ILE A 113 -15.07 -19.49 2.53
N ASP A 114 -14.66 -20.03 1.39
CA ASP A 114 -15.56 -20.61 0.39
C ASP A 114 -16.35 -21.78 0.98
N LYS A 115 -15.68 -22.68 1.70
CA LYS A 115 -16.34 -23.81 2.38
C LYS A 115 -17.32 -23.35 3.46
N LYS A 116 -16.96 -22.33 4.24
CA LYS A 116 -17.85 -21.76 5.25
C LYS A 116 -19.10 -21.17 4.59
N MET A 117 -18.92 -20.43 3.50
CA MET A 117 -20.01 -19.81 2.76
C MET A 117 -20.96 -20.86 2.16
N GLU A 118 -20.42 -21.95 1.63
CA GLU A 118 -21.21 -23.09 1.13
C GLU A 118 -22.09 -23.71 2.23
N LEU A 119 -21.52 -23.99 3.41
CA LEU A 119 -22.27 -24.54 4.54
C LEU A 119 -23.33 -23.57 5.08
N GLU A 120 -23.03 -22.27 5.10
CA GLU A 120 -24.00 -21.24 5.48
C GLU A 120 -25.17 -21.16 4.49
N LEU A 121 -24.90 -21.30 3.19
CA LEU A 121 -25.95 -21.37 2.17
C LEU A 121 -26.85 -22.60 2.35
N GLU A 122 -26.27 -23.78 2.58
CA GLU A 122 -27.03 -25.01 2.83
C GLU A 122 -27.96 -24.89 4.05
N LEU A 123 -27.46 -24.32 5.15
CA LEU A 123 -28.26 -24.07 6.35
C LEU A 123 -29.43 -23.13 6.06
N LEU A 124 -29.19 -22.05 5.30
CA LEU A 124 -30.22 -21.09 4.94
C LEU A 124 -31.29 -21.73 4.04
N GLU A 125 -30.90 -22.60 3.11
CA GLU A 125 -31.85 -23.33 2.25
C GLU A 125 -32.75 -24.27 3.06
N LEU A 126 -32.18 -25.05 3.99
CA LEU A 126 -32.94 -25.91 4.90
C LEU A 126 -33.89 -25.10 5.78
N GLU A 127 -33.45 -23.94 6.29
CA GLU A 127 -34.29 -23.05 7.10
C GLU A 127 -35.48 -22.50 6.27
N ILE A 128 -35.23 -22.06 5.03
CA ILE A 128 -36.27 -21.61 4.11
C ILE A 128 -37.27 -22.73 3.83
N GLU A 129 -36.79 -23.95 3.58
CA GLU A 129 -37.66 -25.09 3.31
C GLU A 129 -38.53 -25.44 4.52
N SER A 130 -37.94 -25.46 5.72
CA SER A 130 -38.67 -25.72 6.97
C SER A 130 -39.79 -24.68 7.20
N LYS A 131 -39.50 -23.39 6.96
CA LYS A 131 -40.48 -22.29 7.08
C LYS A 131 -41.60 -22.44 6.05
N LYS A 132 -41.28 -22.80 4.80
CA LYS A 132 -42.30 -23.08 3.76
C LYS A 132 -43.21 -24.25 4.15
N ARG A 133 -42.66 -25.35 4.69
CA ARG A 133 -43.43 -26.51 5.15
C ARG A 133 -44.35 -26.16 6.31
N SER A 134 -43.85 -25.44 7.32
CA SER A 134 -44.64 -24.95 8.46
C SER A 134 -45.80 -24.05 8.01
N ASN A 135 -45.53 -23.09 7.11
CA ASN A 135 -46.56 -22.18 6.60
C ASN A 135 -47.67 -22.93 5.83
N LYS A 136 -47.29 -23.95 5.04
CA LYS A 136 -48.25 -24.83 4.35
C LYS A 136 -49.13 -25.62 5.32
N GLN A 137 -48.57 -26.12 6.43
CA GLN A 137 -49.34 -26.79 7.48
C GLN A 137 -50.30 -25.83 8.19
N LEU A 138 -49.85 -24.62 8.52
CA LEU A 138 -50.70 -23.58 9.10
C LEU A 138 -51.88 -23.25 8.18
N GLN A 139 -51.65 -23.07 6.88
CA GLN A 139 -52.74 -22.85 5.93
C GLN A 139 -53.73 -24.01 5.92
N ARG A 140 -53.27 -25.27 5.82
CA ARG A 140 -54.16 -26.45 5.85
C ARG A 140 -55.00 -26.53 7.12
N SER A 141 -54.41 -26.25 8.29
CA SER A 141 -55.13 -26.27 9.57
C SER A 141 -56.20 -25.17 9.69
N ARG A 142 -55.99 -24.02 9.03
CA ARG A 142 -56.99 -22.94 8.95
C ARG A 142 -58.16 -23.30 8.05
N PHE A 143 -57.92 -24.01 6.94
CA PHE A 143 -58.98 -24.47 6.05
C PHE A 143 -59.78 -25.64 6.63
N ALA A 144 -59.19 -26.49 7.46
CA ALA A 144 -59.89 -27.61 8.11
C ALA A 144 -60.80 -27.20 9.30
N ARG A 145 -60.72 -25.96 9.78
CA ARG A 145 -61.58 -25.41 10.86
C ARG A 145 -62.74 -24.54 10.35
N ARG A 146 -62.88 -24.37 9.05
CA ARG A 146 -64.04 -23.73 8.41
C ARG A 146 -64.93 -24.80 7.80
#